data_AF-A0A955TGQ5-F1
#
_entry.id   AF-A0A955TGQ5-F1
#
_cell.length_a   1.000
_cell.length_b   1.000
_cell.length_c   1.000
_cell.angle_alpha   90.00
_cell.angle_beta   90.00
_cell.angle_gamma   90.00
#
_symmetry.space_group_name_H-M   'P 1'
#
loop_
_entity.id
_entity.type
_entity.pdbx_description
1 polymer ?
#
loop_
_entity_poly.entity_id
_entity_poly.type
_entity_poly.pdbx_seq_one_letter_code
_entity_poly.pdbx_strand_id
1 'polypeptide(L)' 'MKSTTHTARPVLTRRPLWKALAAHYKTIRSPHLRQLFSDDPHRGERLTTEAAGIYLDYSKNRITDETIGLLLQ' A
#
# COMPACT_ATOMS: atom_id res chain seq x y z
N MET A 1 38.33 11.99 -18.30
CA MET A 1 37.63 11.79 -17.02
C MET A 1 36.12 11.86 -17.29
N LYS A 2 35.40 10.74 -17.19
CA LYS A 2 33.93 10.73 -17.38
C LYS A 2 33.28 10.92 -16.02
N SER A 3 32.76 12.11 -15.75
CA SER A 3 32.04 12.42 -14.52
C SER A 3 30.67 11.73 -14.55
N THR A 4 30.51 10.65 -13.81
CA THR A 4 29.19 10.06 -13.51
C THR A 4 28.41 11.02 -12.62
N THR A 5 27.42 11.70 -13.19
CA THR A 5 26.46 12.50 -12.44
C THR A 5 25.56 11.55 -11.63
N HIS A 6 25.76 11.48 -10.32
CA HIS A 6 24.83 10.78 -9.44
C HIS A 6 23.58 11.66 -9.25
N THR A 7 22.49 11.34 -9.96
CA THR A 7 21.20 12.00 -9.72
C THR A 7 20.76 11.70 -8.29
N ALA A 8 20.81 12.70 -7.41
CA ALA A 8 20.39 12.56 -6.03
C ALA A 8 18.91 12.16 -5.98
N ARG A 9 18.64 10.97 -5.45
CA ARG A 9 17.28 10.46 -5.30
C ARG A 9 16.54 11.32 -4.26
N PRO A 10 15.36 11.87 -4.57
CA PRO A 10 14.62 12.66 -3.59
C PRO A 10 14.27 11.79 -2.38
N VAL A 11 14.30 12.40 -1.19
CA VAL A 11 13.81 11.77 0.04
C VAL A 11 12.40 11.22 -0.17
N LEU A 12 12.10 10.07 0.44
CA LEU A 12 10.87 9.29 0.18
C LEU A 12 9.61 10.16 0.25
N THR A 13 9.52 11.00 1.27
CA THR A 13 8.35 11.85 1.53
C THR A 13 8.11 12.96 0.50
N ARG A 14 9.12 13.26 -0.34
CA ARG A 14 9.00 14.23 -1.43
C ARG A 14 8.61 13.59 -2.76
N ARG A 15 8.58 12.26 -2.85
CA ARG A 15 8.24 11.56 -4.10
C ARG A 15 6.76 11.77 -4.46
N PRO A 16 6.41 11.82 -5.75
CA PRO A 16 5.01 11.92 -6.19
C PRO A 16 4.13 10.83 -5.59
N LEU A 17 4.61 9.57 -5.57
CA LEU A 17 3.86 8.44 -5.00
C LEU A 17 3.59 8.60 -3.50
N TRP A 18 4.52 9.16 -2.73
CA TRP A 18 4.25 9.46 -1.32
C TRP A 18 3.11 10.46 -1.17
N LYS A 19 3.07 11.50 -2.01
CA LYS A 19 1.97 12.49 -2.00
C LYS A 19 0.64 11.85 -2.39
N ALA A 20 0.64 10.93 -3.36
CA ALA A 20 -0.53 10.17 -3.76
C ALA A 20 -1.06 9.29 -2.63
N LEU A 21 -0.19 8.51 -1.98
CA LEU A 21 -0.54 7.71 -0.80
C LEU A 21 -1.05 8.57 0.36
N ALA A 22 -0.46 9.75 0.59
CA ALA A 22 -0.91 10.67 1.62
C ALA A 22 -2.28 11.29 1.31
N ALA A 23 -2.60 11.52 0.04
CA ALA A 23 -3.92 11.94 -0.40
C ALA A 23 -4.95 10.80 -0.22
N HIS A 24 -4.61 9.60 -0.67
CA HIS A 24 -5.45 8.39 -0.50
C HIS A 24 -5.73 8.08 0.96
N TYR A 25 -4.73 8.18 1.83
CA TYR A 25 -4.90 7.98 3.27
C TYR A 25 -6.05 8.81 3.86
N LYS A 26 -6.26 10.05 3.38
CA LYS A 26 -7.35 10.90 3.87
C LYS A 26 -8.73 10.32 3.57
N THR A 27 -8.88 9.52 2.51
CA THR A 27 -10.13 8.87 2.10
C THR A 27 -10.36 7.56 2.87
N ILE A 28 -9.30 6.78 3.10
CA ILE A 28 -9.39 5.45 3.72
C ILE A 28 -9.11 5.41 5.24
N ARG A 29 -8.78 6.53 5.89
CA ARG A 29 -8.50 6.56 7.33
C ARG A 29 -9.73 6.34 8.21
N SER A 30 -10.91 6.67 7.71
CA SER A 30 -12.16 6.69 8.49
C SER A 30 -12.88 5.34 8.58
N PRO A 31 -12.99 4.53 7.51
CA PRO A 31 -13.66 3.25 7.58
C PRO A 31 -13.12 2.34 8.69
N HIS A 32 -14.04 1.71 9.42
CA HIS A 32 -13.72 0.68 10.41
C HIS A 32 -13.42 -0.64 9.70
N LEU A 33 -12.52 -1.46 10.24
CA LEU A 33 -12.15 -2.74 9.62
C LEU A 33 -13.36 -3.67 9.41
N ARG A 34 -14.31 -3.67 10.35
CA ARG A 34 -15.59 -4.38 10.22
C ARG A 34 -16.38 -3.98 8.97
N GLN A 35 -16.37 -2.70 8.60
CA GLN A 35 -17.01 -2.23 7.37
C GLN A 35 -16.27 -2.79 6.16
N LEU A 36 -14.93 -2.73 6.15
CA LEU A 36 -14.13 -3.26 5.04
C LEU A 36 -14.33 -4.76 4.80
N PHE A 37 -14.58 -5.55 5.86
CA PHE A 37 -14.96 -6.96 5.74
C PHE A 37 -16.42 -7.16 5.33
N SER A 38 -17.31 -6.23 5.68
CA SER A 38 -18.70 -6.27 5.21
C SER A 38 -18.80 -5.94 3.72
N ASP A 39 -18.00 -4.99 3.24
CA ASP A 39 -17.96 -4.55 1.85
C ASP A 39 -17.24 -5.56 0.94
N ASP A 40 -16.25 -6.28 1.48
CA ASP A 40 -15.54 -7.38 0.81
C ASP A 40 -15.47 -8.61 1.73
N PRO A 41 -16.49 -9.49 1.72
CA PRO A 41 -16.51 -10.69 2.54
C PRO A 41 -15.37 -11.68 2.25
N HIS A 42 -14.82 -11.66 1.03
CA HIS A 42 -13.71 -12.53 0.61
C HIS A 42 -12.33 -11.89 0.84
N ARG A 43 -12.28 -10.72 1.46
CA ARG A 43 -11.03 -10.00 1.77
C ARG A 43 -10.02 -10.84 2.54
N GLY A 44 -10.50 -11.65 3.49
CA GLY A 44 -9.66 -12.52 4.30
C GLY A 44 -8.99 -13.65 3.50
N GLU A 45 -9.52 -14.00 2.33
CA GLU A 45 -8.94 -14.97 1.40
C GLU A 45 -8.01 -14.24 0.42
N ARG A 46 -8.49 -13.12 -0.15
CA ARG A 46 -7.76 -12.36 -1.19
C ARG A 46 -6.51 -11.64 -0.68
N LEU A 47 -6.53 -11.11 0.54
CA LEU A 47 -5.44 -10.32 1.12
C LEU A 47 -4.55 -11.19 2.01
N THR A 48 -4.13 -12.31 1.44
CA THR A 48 -3.19 -13.25 2.03
C THR A 48 -2.08 -13.56 1.05
N THR A 49 -0.95 -14.04 1.54
CA THR A 49 0.11 -14.62 0.70
C THR A 49 0.81 -15.71 1.49
N GLU A 50 1.31 -16.71 0.79
CA GLU A 50 2.07 -17.79 1.39
C GLU A 50 3.41 -17.97 0.66
N ALA A 51 4.49 -18.01 1.41
CA ALA A 51 5.83 -18.27 0.87
C ALA A 51 6.74 -18.81 1.97
N ALA A 52 7.64 -19.73 1.62
CA ALA A 52 8.64 -20.29 2.54
C ALA A 52 8.04 -20.83 3.86
N GLY A 53 6.84 -21.42 3.81
CA GLY A 53 6.12 -21.94 4.98
C GLY A 53 5.52 -20.85 5.89
N ILE A 54 5.50 -19.59 5.45
CA ILE A 54 4.88 -18.47 6.17
C ILE A 54 3.58 -18.11 5.49
N TYR A 55 2.49 -18.15 6.25
CA TYR A 55 1.18 -17.61 5.86
C TYR A 55 1.01 -16.20 6.42
N LEU A 56 0.91 -15.21 5.54
CA LEU A 56 0.71 -13.80 5.89
C LEU A 56 -0.72 -13.39 5.54
N ASP A 57 -1.52 -13.12 6.57
CA ASP A 57 -2.83 -12.46 6.43
C ASP A 57 -2.68 -10.95 6.70
N TYR A 58 -2.81 -10.15 5.64
CA TYR A 58 -2.75 -8.69 5.72
C TYR A 58 -4.12 -8.03 5.52
N SER A 59 -5.21 -8.81 5.52
CA SER A 59 -6.60 -8.34 5.38
C SER A 59 -7.04 -7.37 6.47
N LYS A 60 -6.41 -7.44 7.65
CA LYS A 60 -6.73 -6.63 8.85
C LYS A 60 -6.19 -5.19 8.81
N ASN A 61 -5.73 -4.74 7.65
CA ASN A 61 -5.28 -3.37 7.42
C ASN A 61 -6.35 -2.55 6.68
N ARG A 62 -6.33 -1.22 6.85
CA ARG A 62 -7.13 -0.28 6.04
C ARG A 62 -6.51 -0.14 4.66
N ILE A 63 -6.74 -1.13 3.81
CA ILE A 63 -6.21 -1.19 2.45
C ILE A 63 -7.35 -1.44 1.47
N THR A 64 -7.27 -0.87 0.28
CA THR A 64 -8.17 -1.17 -0.83
C THR A 64 -7.34 -1.60 -2.02
N ASP A 65 -8.00 -2.06 -3.09
CA ASP A 65 -7.32 -2.33 -4.35
C ASP A 65 -6.55 -1.08 -4.84
N GLU A 66 -7.09 0.12 -4.62
CA GLU A 66 -6.40 1.39 -4.88
C GLU A 66 -5.16 1.58 -3.98
N THR A 67 -5.23 1.21 -2.69
CA THR A 67 -4.06 1.28 -1.80
C THR A 67 -2.92 0.40 -2.31
N ILE A 68 -3.22 -0.84 -2.71
CA ILE A 68 -2.22 -1.77 -3.26
C ILE A 68 -1.66 -1.24 -4.58
N GLY A 69 -2.53 -0.75 -5.47
CA GLY A 69 -2.11 -0.13 -6.74
C GLY A 69 -1.16 1.05 -6.54
N LEU A 70 -1.38 1.89 -5.53
CA LEU A 70 -0.48 3.01 -5.22
C LEU A 70 0.84 2.59 -4.56
N LEU A 71 0.85 1.47 -3.81
CA LEU A 71 2.05 0.94 -3.15
C LEU A 71 3.00 0.20 -4.10
N LEU A 72 2.49 -0.36 -5.19
CA LEU A 72 3.25 -1.16 -6.15
C LEU A 72 3.74 -0.38 -7.38
N GLN A 73 3.43 0.92 -7.47
CA GLN A 73 3.99 1.84 -8.47
C GLN A 73 5.44 2.24 -8.15
#